data_AF-A0A0L7MBR0-F1
#
_entry.id   AF-A0A0L7MBR0-F1
#
_cell.length_a   1.000
_cell.length_b   1.000
_cell.length_c   1.000
_cell.angle_alpha   90.00
_cell.angle_beta   90.00
_cell.angle_gamma   90.00
#
_symmetry.space_group_name_H-M   'P 1'
#
loop_
_entity.id
_entity.type
_entity.pdbx_description
1 polymer ?
#
loop_
_entity_poly.entity_id
_entity_poly.type
_entity_poly.pdbx_seq_one_letter_code
_entity_poly.pdbx_strand_id
1 'polypeptide(L)'
;MKAIERISLGFPENEKLKKLKDINKLKLNFTNVALEAGRSRTLIAMDDTKYSDIREIILRGEKYRIKAESTTDVIQRLRDEVKELEKKILKIREAQARDFYALNDAINDARRWRDAYRRLKSERMDDGKVKVLSTNNTNRQ
;
A
#
# COMPACT_ATOMS: atom_id res chain seq x y z
N MET A 1 -9.31 -21.56 -36.95
CA MET A 1 -8.52 -20.87 -35.92
C MET A 1 -7.06 -20.86 -36.37
N LYS A 2 -6.36 -19.72 -36.31
CA LYS A 2 -4.95 -19.62 -36.76
C LYS A 2 -4.01 -20.17 -35.68
N ALA A 3 -2.91 -20.81 -36.06
CA ALA A 3 -1.93 -21.41 -35.12
C ALA A 3 -1.43 -20.42 -34.04
N ILE A 4 -1.31 -19.13 -34.39
CA ILE A 4 -0.89 -18.08 -33.46
C ILE A 4 -1.91 -17.85 -32.33
N GLU A 5 -3.21 -17.90 -32.65
CA GLU A 5 -4.30 -17.72 -31.68
C GLU A 5 -4.31 -18.87 -30.68
N ARG A 6 -4.10 -20.11 -31.17
CA ARG A 6 -4.00 -21.29 -30.30
C ARG A 6 -2.87 -21.19 -29.29
N ILE A 7 -1.70 -20.75 -29.70
CA ILE A 7 -0.57 -20.55 -28.78
C ILE A 7 -0.87 -19.40 -27.81
N SER A 8 -1.44 -18.30 -28.29
CA SER A 8 -1.79 -17.15 -27.45
C SER A 8 -2.84 -17.49 -26.40
N LEU A 9 -3.83 -18.32 -26.73
CA LEU A 9 -4.90 -18.77 -25.83
C LEU A 9 -4.47 -19.99 -24.99
N GLY A 10 -3.28 -20.54 -25.23
CA GLY A 10 -2.77 -21.71 -24.52
C GLY A 10 -3.48 -23.01 -24.89
N PHE A 11 -4.05 -23.15 -26.08
CA PHE A 11 -4.65 -24.40 -26.57
C PHE A 11 -3.86 -24.96 -27.77
N PRO A 12 -2.58 -25.38 -27.59
CA PRO A 12 -1.82 -25.97 -28.68
C PRO A 12 -2.35 -27.35 -29.08
N GLU A 13 -2.34 -27.64 -30.37
CA GLU A 13 -2.66 -28.96 -30.91
C GLU A 13 -1.44 -29.88 -30.87
N ASN A 14 -0.24 -29.33 -31.07
CA ASN A 14 1.01 -30.10 -31.08
C ASN A 14 1.34 -30.68 -29.69
N GLU A 15 1.60 -31.99 -29.62
CA GLU A 15 1.91 -32.68 -28.35
C GLU A 15 3.13 -32.11 -27.62
N LYS A 16 4.17 -31.67 -28.33
CA LYS A 16 5.35 -31.06 -27.69
C LYS A 16 4.98 -29.73 -27.03
N LEU A 17 4.11 -28.95 -27.65
CA LEU A 17 3.65 -27.68 -27.12
C LEU A 17 2.66 -27.85 -25.97
N LYS A 18 1.84 -28.92 -25.99
CA LYS A 18 1.02 -29.33 -24.83
C LYS A 18 1.90 -29.60 -23.61
N LYS A 19 2.97 -30.40 -23.76
CA LYS A 19 3.94 -30.64 -22.67
C LYS A 19 4.57 -29.35 -22.15
N LEU A 20 4.91 -28.40 -23.03
CA LEU A 20 5.45 -27.10 -22.63
C LEU A 20 4.40 -26.24 -21.89
N LYS A 21 3.13 -26.36 -22.25
CA LYS A 21 2.03 -25.70 -21.54
C LYS A 21 1.92 -26.24 -20.12
N ASP A 22 1.95 -27.55 -19.94
CA ASP A 22 1.78 -28.21 -18.64
C ASP A 22 2.85 -27.76 -17.63
N ILE A 23 4.07 -27.49 -18.09
CA ILE A 23 5.17 -26.96 -17.27
C ILE A 23 5.25 -25.43 -17.25
N ASN A 24 4.22 -24.72 -17.72
CA ASN A 24 4.15 -23.25 -17.82
C ASN A 24 5.32 -22.61 -18.60
N LYS A 25 5.88 -23.32 -19.58
CA LYS A 25 6.96 -22.82 -20.46
C LYS A 25 6.51 -22.56 -21.90
N LEU A 26 5.21 -22.70 -22.21
CA LEU A 26 4.68 -22.35 -23.53
C LEU A 26 4.85 -20.84 -23.76
N LYS A 27 5.52 -20.48 -24.86
CA LYS A 27 5.84 -19.10 -25.21
C LYS A 27 5.35 -18.81 -26.62
N LEU A 28 4.82 -17.61 -26.84
CA LEU A 28 4.59 -17.10 -28.19
C LEU A 28 5.94 -16.70 -28.80
N ASN A 29 6.46 -17.51 -29.72
CA ASN A 29 7.70 -17.26 -30.46
C ASN A 29 7.65 -17.93 -31.84
N PHE A 30 8.58 -17.58 -32.72
CA PHE A 30 8.64 -18.12 -34.09
C PHE A 30 8.71 -19.65 -34.14
N THR A 31 9.50 -20.27 -33.24
CA THR A 31 9.69 -21.72 -33.23
C THR A 31 8.40 -22.46 -32.88
N ASN A 32 7.69 -22.01 -31.84
CA ASN A 32 6.46 -22.64 -31.39
C ASN A 32 5.33 -22.41 -32.39
N VAL A 33 5.22 -21.20 -32.95
CA VAL A 33 4.22 -20.89 -33.98
C VAL A 33 4.47 -21.71 -35.25
N ALA A 34 5.73 -21.87 -35.67
CA ALA A 34 6.09 -22.70 -36.81
C ALA A 34 5.77 -24.19 -36.57
N LEU A 35 6.07 -24.69 -35.37
CA LEU A 35 5.80 -26.08 -34.97
C LEU A 35 4.30 -26.38 -34.90
N GLU A 36 3.51 -25.44 -34.42
CA GLU A 36 2.04 -25.54 -34.36
C GLU A 36 1.38 -25.41 -35.74
N ALA A 37 1.98 -24.60 -36.63
CA ALA A 37 1.49 -24.41 -38.00
C ALA A 37 1.99 -25.47 -39.00
N GLY A 38 2.93 -26.35 -38.59
CA GLY A 38 3.58 -27.30 -39.49
C GLY A 38 4.38 -26.62 -40.61
N ARG A 39 4.97 -25.46 -40.34
CA ARG A 39 5.74 -24.66 -41.33
C ARG A 39 7.18 -24.49 -40.88
N SER A 40 8.04 -24.12 -41.83
CA SER A 40 9.43 -23.78 -41.52
C SER A 40 9.49 -22.49 -40.69
N ARG A 41 10.30 -22.50 -39.63
CA ARG A 41 10.58 -21.32 -38.81
C ARG A 41 11.09 -20.15 -39.65
N THR A 42 12.02 -20.43 -40.57
CA THR A 42 12.65 -19.41 -41.42
C THR A 42 11.61 -18.66 -42.25
N LEU A 43 10.61 -19.39 -42.73
CA LEU A 43 9.55 -18.86 -43.57
C LEU A 43 8.67 -17.84 -42.82
N ILE A 44 8.57 -17.93 -41.50
CA ILE A 44 7.83 -16.98 -40.66
C ILE A 44 8.75 -15.88 -40.10
N ALA A 45 10.03 -16.19 -39.85
CA ALA A 45 10.96 -15.30 -39.18
C ALA A 45 11.67 -14.29 -40.11
N MET A 46 11.80 -14.60 -41.41
CA MET A 46 12.43 -13.71 -42.39
C MET A 46 11.71 -12.38 -42.52
N ASP A 47 12.45 -11.33 -42.88
CA ASP A 47 11.90 -9.98 -43.03
C ASP A 47 10.99 -9.87 -44.26
N ASP A 48 11.40 -10.44 -45.39
CA ASP A 48 10.61 -10.51 -46.62
C ASP A 48 9.76 -11.78 -46.69
N THR A 49 8.86 -11.92 -45.71
CA THR A 49 7.96 -13.07 -45.60
C THR A 49 6.54 -12.71 -46.01
N LYS A 50 5.86 -13.64 -46.69
CA LYS A 50 4.40 -13.61 -46.92
C LYS A 50 3.58 -13.59 -45.61
N TYR A 51 4.21 -13.89 -44.47
CA TYR A 51 3.58 -13.94 -43.15
C TYR A 51 3.96 -12.74 -42.27
N SER A 52 4.10 -11.55 -42.86
CA SER A 52 4.47 -10.31 -42.18
C SER A 52 3.58 -10.01 -40.97
N ASP A 53 2.25 -10.19 -41.11
CA ASP A 53 1.29 -9.97 -40.04
C ASP A 53 1.57 -10.85 -38.80
N ILE A 54 1.89 -12.12 -39.03
CA ILE A 54 2.19 -13.09 -37.96
C ILE A 54 3.51 -12.72 -37.27
N ARG A 55 4.51 -12.32 -38.07
CA ARG A 55 5.81 -11.86 -37.56
C ARG A 55 5.66 -10.64 -36.67
N GLU A 56 4.87 -9.64 -37.08
CA GLU A 56 4.61 -8.46 -36.27
C GLU A 56 3.94 -8.81 -34.94
N ILE A 57 2.96 -9.70 -34.92
CA ILE A 57 2.28 -10.10 -33.68
C ILE A 57 3.27 -10.77 -32.72
N ILE A 58 4.13 -11.66 -33.23
CA ILE A 58 5.17 -12.31 -32.42
C ILE A 58 6.15 -11.27 -31.85
N LEU A 59 6.63 -10.34 -32.69
CA LEU A 59 7.57 -9.29 -32.27
C LEU A 59 6.96 -8.31 -31.28
N ARG A 60 5.69 -7.93 -31.45
CA ARG A 60 4.96 -7.10 -30.48
C ARG A 60 4.83 -7.85 -29.15
N GLY A 61 4.42 -9.12 -29.17
CA GLY A 61 4.33 -9.96 -27.97
C GLY A 61 5.67 -10.14 -27.25
N GLU A 62 6.79 -10.11 -27.98
CA GLU A 62 8.13 -10.15 -27.41
C GLU A 62 8.54 -8.81 -26.79
N LYS A 63 8.20 -7.68 -27.41
CA LYS A 63 8.45 -6.33 -26.85
C LYS A 63 7.68 -6.05 -25.56
N TYR A 64 6.47 -6.59 -25.41
CA TYR A 64 5.68 -6.46 -24.17
C TYR A 64 6.09 -7.44 -23.07
N ARG A 65 7.05 -8.34 -23.31
CA ARG A 65 7.81 -8.94 -22.22
C ARG A 65 8.73 -7.85 -21.67
N ILE A 66 8.16 -7.01 -20.81
CA ILE A 66 8.90 -6.31 -19.76
C ILE A 66 9.94 -7.31 -19.28
N LYS A 67 11.23 -6.95 -19.38
CA LYS A 67 12.33 -7.75 -18.82
C LYS A 67 11.82 -8.27 -17.48
N ALA A 68 11.56 -9.58 -17.39
CA ALA A 68 11.18 -10.17 -16.13
C ALA A 68 12.35 -9.81 -15.21
N GLU A 69 12.13 -8.86 -14.30
CA GLU A 69 13.12 -8.49 -13.32
C GLU A 69 13.61 -9.80 -12.72
N SER A 70 14.93 -9.93 -12.58
CA SER A 70 15.47 -11.14 -11.96
C SER A 70 14.73 -11.33 -10.65
N THR A 71 14.36 -12.56 -10.31
CA THR A 71 13.72 -12.84 -9.02
C THR A 71 14.54 -12.26 -7.86
N THR A 72 15.87 -12.20 -8.02
CA THR A 72 16.80 -11.52 -7.12
C THR A 72 16.53 -10.01 -7.01
N ASP A 73 16.31 -9.31 -8.12
CA ASP A 73 16.04 -7.86 -8.14
C ASP A 73 14.69 -7.55 -7.50
N VAL A 74 13.68 -8.39 -7.77
CA VAL A 74 12.36 -8.27 -7.14
C VAL A 74 12.47 -8.48 -5.63
N ILE A 75 13.18 -9.52 -5.19
CA ILE A 75 13.39 -9.79 -3.76
C ILE A 75 14.13 -8.63 -3.09
N GLN A 76 15.15 -8.07 -3.74
CA GLN A 76 15.92 -6.96 -3.19
C GLN A 76 15.05 -5.70 -3.05
N ARG A 77 14.32 -5.32 -4.11
CA ARG A 77 13.38 -4.19 -4.05
C ARG A 77 12.34 -4.37 -2.95
N LEU A 78 11.73 -5.55 -2.84
CA LEU A 78 10.74 -5.83 -1.80
C LEU A 78 11.34 -5.71 -0.39
N ARG A 79 12.58 -6.16 -0.18
CA ARG A 79 13.28 -5.98 1.11
C ARG A 79 13.51 -4.51 1.45
N ASP A 80 13.88 -3.72 0.45
CA ASP A 80 14.12 -2.29 0.64
C ASP A 80 12.81 -1.54 0.92
N GLU A 81 11.72 -1.91 0.24
CA GLU A 81 10.37 -1.40 0.51
C GLU A 81 9.90 -1.73 1.92
N VAL A 82 10.08 -2.98 2.38
CA VAL A 82 9.74 -3.40 3.75
C VAL A 82 10.51 -2.56 4.77
N LYS A 83 11.82 -2.38 4.60
CA LYS A 83 12.63 -1.55 5.50
C LYS A 83 12.16 -0.10 5.54
N GLU A 84 11.81 0.48 4.39
CA GLU A 84 11.30 1.85 4.33
C GLU A 84 9.93 1.98 4.99
N LEU A 85 9.05 1.01 4.82
CA LEU A 85 7.75 0.98 5.49
C LEU A 85 7.90 0.85 7.00
N GLU A 86 8.80 -0.01 7.49
CA GLU A 86 9.10 -0.15 8.92
C GLU A 86 9.61 1.17 9.52
N LYS A 87 10.51 1.87 8.84
CA LYS A 87 10.97 3.21 9.27
C LYS A 87 9.82 4.22 9.36
N LYS A 88 8.89 4.21 8.40
CA LYS A 88 7.72 5.10 8.41
C LYS A 88 6.81 4.78 9.59
N ILE A 89 6.54 3.50 9.86
CA ILE A 89 5.74 3.07 11.01
C ILE A 89 6.38 3.54 12.32
N LEU A 90 7.70 3.41 12.47
CA LEU A 90 8.41 3.85 13.66
C LEU A 90 8.24 5.35 13.89
N LYS A 91 8.46 6.18 12.86
CA LYS A 91 8.29 7.64 12.94
C LYS A 91 6.86 8.05 13.33
N ILE A 92 5.86 7.37 12.80
CA ILE A 92 4.46 7.64 13.13
C ILE A 92 4.18 7.29 14.59
N ARG A 93 4.68 6.14 15.08
CA ARG A 93 4.53 5.74 16.49
C ARG A 93 5.20 6.72 17.44
N GLU A 94 6.39 7.21 17.10
CA GLU A 94 7.10 8.24 17.88
C GLU A 94 6.34 9.57 17.92
N ALA A 95 5.69 9.96 16.81
CA ALA A 95 4.84 11.14 16.78
C ALA A 95 3.58 10.94 17.66
N GLN A 96 2.89 9.81 17.50
CA GLN A 96 1.71 9.48 18.30
C GLN A 96 2.01 9.43 19.80
N ALA A 97 3.17 8.87 20.19
CA ALA A 97 3.59 8.84 21.59
C ALA A 97 3.78 10.27 22.13
N ARG A 98 4.44 11.15 21.38
CA ARG A 98 4.61 12.56 21.76
C ARG A 98 3.28 13.28 21.92
N ASP A 99 2.37 13.11 20.97
CA ASP A 99 1.04 13.73 21.01
C ASP A 99 0.23 13.22 22.21
N PHE A 100 0.32 11.93 22.51
CA PHE A 100 -0.34 11.33 23.67
C PHE A 100 0.15 11.92 24.99
N TYR A 101 1.48 12.05 25.17
CA TYR A 101 2.04 12.67 26.37
C TYR A 101 1.64 14.15 26.48
N ALA A 102 1.73 14.91 25.39
CA ALA A 102 1.32 16.32 25.38
C ALA A 102 -0.16 16.51 25.77
N LEU A 103 -1.04 15.63 25.27
CA LEU A 103 -2.45 15.65 25.63
C LEU A 103 -2.67 15.29 27.10
N ASN A 104 -1.94 14.30 27.62
CA ASN A 104 -2.04 13.92 29.03
C ASN A 104 -1.58 15.06 29.96
N ASP A 105 -0.50 15.75 29.62
CA ASP A 105 -0.01 16.91 30.37
C ASP A 105 -1.04 18.05 30.34
N ALA A 106 -1.60 18.36 29.16
CA ALA A 106 -2.66 19.36 29.02
C ALA A 106 -3.91 19.02 29.84
N ILE A 107 -4.30 17.73 29.91
CA ILE A 107 -5.41 17.27 30.76
C ILE A 107 -5.09 17.48 32.24
N ASN A 108 -3.88 17.16 32.67
CA ASN A 108 -3.45 17.31 34.05
C ASN A 108 -3.42 18.80 34.46
N ASP A 109 -2.92 19.67 33.59
CA ASP A 109 -2.93 21.11 33.83
C ASP A 109 -4.35 21.65 33.87
N ALA A 110 -5.22 21.27 32.93
CA ALA A 110 -6.61 21.66 32.94
C ALA A 110 -7.34 21.24 34.24
N ARG A 111 -7.02 20.06 34.79
CA ARG A 111 -7.51 19.61 36.11
C ARG A 111 -6.99 20.51 37.23
N ARG A 112 -5.69 20.79 37.26
CA ARG A 112 -5.06 21.69 38.25
C ARG A 112 -5.71 23.08 38.25
N TRP A 113 -5.87 23.68 37.07
CA TRP A 113 -6.52 24.99 36.92
C TRP A 113 -7.98 24.97 37.37
N ARG A 114 -8.73 23.91 37.04
CA ARG A 114 -10.12 23.73 37.49
C ARG A 114 -10.23 23.66 39.00
N ASP A 115 -9.35 22.90 39.65
CA ASP A 115 -9.36 22.75 41.11
C ASP A 115 -8.91 24.02 41.82
N ALA A 116 -7.91 24.73 41.30
CA ALA A 116 -7.50 26.05 41.79
C ALA A 116 -8.65 27.07 41.69
N TYR A 117 -9.35 27.10 40.55
CA TYR A 117 -10.52 27.97 40.36
C TYR A 117 -11.64 27.65 41.36
N ARG A 118 -11.90 26.36 41.62
CA ARG A 118 -12.90 25.94 42.62
C ARG A 118 -12.55 26.46 44.02
N ARG A 119 -11.28 26.36 44.43
CA ARG A 119 -10.80 26.86 45.74
C ARG A 119 -10.99 28.38 45.88
N LEU A 120 -10.54 29.14 44.89
CA LEU A 120 -10.71 30.60 44.87
C LEU A 120 -12.20 31.01 44.90
N LYS A 121 -13.05 30.24 44.20
CA LYS A 121 -14.49 30.48 44.18
C LYS A 121 -15.13 30.20 45.55
N SER A 122 -14.74 29.12 46.24
CA SER A 122 -15.24 28.85 47.59
C SER A 122 -14.78 29.90 48.60
N GLU A 123 -13.51 30.31 48.55
CA GLU A 123 -12.97 31.36 49.42
C GLU A 123 -13.73 32.69 49.25
N ARG A 124 -13.99 33.12 48.00
CA ARG A 124 -14.81 34.32 47.74
C ARG A 124 -16.25 34.22 48.25
N MET A 125 -16.84 33.03 48.24
CA MET A 125 -18.21 32.84 48.77
C MET A 125 -18.25 32.88 50.29
N ASP A 126 -17.18 32.47 50.96
CA ASP A 126 -17.05 32.57 52.41
C ASP A 126 -16.74 34.00 52.86
N ASP A 127 -15.90 34.75 52.12
CA ASP A 127 -15.66 36.18 52.34
C ASP A 127 -16.92 37.04 52.10
N GLY A 128 -17.81 36.61 51.20
CA GLY A 128 -19.10 37.26 50.98
C GLY A 128 -20.16 36.97 52.06
N LYS A 129 -19.95 35.95 52.89
CA LYS A 129 -20.79 35.62 54.06
C LYS A 129 -20.25 36.30 55.32
N VAL A 130 -19.93 37.60 55.26
CA VAL A 130 -19.74 38.39 56.48
C VAL A 130 -21.06 38.40 57.25
N LYS A 131 -21.07 37.71 58.39
CA LYS A 131 -22.17 37.70 59.36
C LYS A 131 -22.59 39.14 59.65
N VAL A 132 -23.84 39.48 59.35
CA VAL A 132 -24.50 40.63 59.96
C VAL A 132 -24.49 40.37 61.46
N LEU A 133 -23.52 40.95 62.18
CA LEU A 133 -23.52 40.98 63.63
C LEU A 133 -24.74 41.80 64.05
N SER A 134 -25.79 41.08 64.43
CA SER A 134 -26.96 41.62 65.12
C SER A 134 -26.50 42.43 66.34
N THR A 135 -26.37 43.75 66.17
CA THR A 135 -26.24 44.70 67.27
C THR A 135 -27.57 44.72 68.02
N ASN A 136 -27.71 43.85 69.02
CA ASN A 136 -28.74 44.01 70.04
C ASN A 136 -28.33 45.19 70.92
N ASN A 137 -28.70 46.38 70.44
CA ASN A 137 -28.52 47.63 71.14
C ASN A 137 -29.53 47.70 72.30
N THR A 138 -28.98 48.06 73.45
CA THR A 138 -29.62 48.15 74.75
C THR A 138 -30.59 49.33 74.77
N ASN A 139 -31.83 49.13 75.23
CA ASN A 139 -32.68 50.20 75.79
C ASN A 139 -33.44 49.55 76.96
N ARG A 140 -33.02 49.74 78.22
CA ARG A 140 -33.40 50.86 79.09
C ARG A 140 -34.89 51.23 78.96
N GLN A 141 -35.71 50.69 79.85
CA GLN A 141 -36.56 51.44 80.79
C GLN A 141 -36.65 50.66 82.09
#